data_AF-A0A851QJS6-F1
#
_entry.id   AF-A0A851QJS6-F1
#
_cell.length_a   1.000
_cell.length_b   1.000
_cell.length_c   1.000
_cell.angle_alpha   90.00
_cell.angle_beta   90.00
_cell.angle_gamma   90.00
#
_symmetry.space_group_name_H-M   'P 1'
#
loop_
_entity.id
_entity.type
_entity.pdbx_description
1 polymer ?
#
loop_
_entity_poly.entity_id
_entity_poly.type
_entity_poly.pdbx_seq_one_letter_code
_entity_poly.pdbx_strand_id
1 'polypeptide(L)'
;FTDALVTIRNRHNDVVPTMAQGVIEYKEAYGDDPVSNQNIQYFLDRFYLSRISIRMLINQHTLLFDGSTNPAHPKHIGSIDPHCTVANVVRDAYNMAKLLCDKYYMSSPDLEIEEVNGSKSQQPISIVYVPSHLYHMLFELFKNAMRATVESHENSPRLPAIRVMVALGQEDLSIKMSDRGMGVPLRKIERLFSYMYSTAPTPQLGTGGAPLAGFGYGLPISRLYAKYFQGDLQLFSMEGFGTDAVIYLKALSTDSVERLPVYNKSAWRHYQASQEAGDWCVPSTEPKNTSTYR
;
A
#
# COMPACT_ATOMS: atom_id res chain seq x y z
N PHE A 1 2.27 11.64 31.33
CA PHE A 1 1.59 11.82 30.02
C PHE A 1 2.15 10.85 28.98
N THR A 2 3.47 10.80 28.76
CA THR A 2 4.14 9.84 27.85
C THR A 2 3.71 8.39 28.07
N ASP A 3 3.66 7.90 29.31
CA ASP A 3 3.22 6.53 29.63
C ASP A 3 1.78 6.23 29.19
N ALA A 4 0.90 7.23 29.26
CA ALA A 4 -0.47 7.10 28.79
C ALA A 4 -0.50 6.93 27.26
N LEU A 5 0.33 7.67 26.52
CA LEU A 5 0.47 7.52 25.07
C LEU A 5 1.04 6.14 24.68
N VAL A 6 2.05 5.65 25.42
CA VAL A 6 2.59 4.30 25.22
C VAL A 6 1.51 3.24 25.45
N THR A 7 0.71 3.40 26.50
CA THR A 7 -0.42 2.51 26.80
C THR A 7 -1.45 2.53 25.68
N ILE A 8 -1.80 3.71 25.16
CA ILE A 8 -2.71 3.85 24.02
C ILE A 8 -2.12 3.17 22.78
N ARG A 9 -0.85 3.41 22.45
CA ARG A 9 -0.17 2.78 21.31
C ARG A 9 -0.25 1.26 21.37
N ASN A 10 0.09 0.69 22.53
CA ASN A 10 0.09 -0.76 22.72
C ASN A 10 -1.32 -1.35 22.60
N ARG A 11 -2.34 -0.69 23.17
CA ARG A 11 -3.75 -1.09 23.02
C ARG A 11 -4.21 -1.11 21.56
N HIS A 12 -3.68 -0.21 20.73
CA HIS A 12 -4.07 -0.07 19.32
C HIS A 12 -3.24 -0.94 18.36
N ASN A 13 -2.33 -1.79 18.83
CA ASN A 13 -1.47 -2.61 17.97
C ASN A 13 -2.28 -3.50 17.02
N ASP A 14 -3.31 -4.18 17.53
CA ASP A 14 -4.09 -5.17 16.78
C ASP A 14 -5.32 -4.60 16.07
N VAL A 15 -5.49 -3.27 16.03
CA VAL A 15 -6.66 -2.63 15.40
C VAL A 15 -6.82 -3.00 13.92
N VAL A 16 -5.73 -3.14 13.17
CA VAL A 16 -5.79 -3.52 11.76
C VAL A 16 -6.36 -4.94 11.58
N PRO A 17 -5.76 -6.00 12.17
CA PRO A 17 -6.30 -7.35 12.06
C PRO A 17 -7.70 -7.49 12.68
N THR A 18 -7.99 -6.83 13.81
CA THR A 18 -9.34 -6.88 14.42
C THR A 18 -10.41 -6.28 13.50
N MET A 19 -10.14 -5.13 12.87
CA MET A 19 -11.08 -4.53 11.92
C MET A 19 -11.22 -5.35 10.64
N ALA A 20 -10.12 -5.93 10.14
CA ALA A 20 -10.19 -6.83 8.98
C ALA A 20 -11.06 -8.05 9.28
N GLN A 21 -10.90 -8.65 10.45
CA GLN A 21 -11.71 -9.77 10.90
C GLN A 21 -13.20 -9.42 10.98
N GLY A 22 -13.56 -8.27 11.56
CA GLY A 22 -14.95 -7.84 11.64
C GLY A 22 -15.61 -7.59 10.27
N VAL A 23 -14.84 -7.11 9.28
CA VAL A 23 -15.33 -6.94 7.90
C VAL A 23 -15.51 -8.29 7.19
N ILE A 24 -14.63 -9.26 7.45
CA ILE A 24 -14.78 -10.63 6.94
C ILE A 24 -16.03 -11.29 7.53
N GLU A 25 -16.22 -11.21 8.85
CA GLU A 25 -17.41 -11.74 9.53
C GLU A 25 -18.70 -11.12 9.00
N TYR A 26 -18.70 -9.80 8.76
CA TYR A 26 -19.83 -9.12 8.14
C TYR A 26 -20.12 -9.66 6.74
N LYS A 27 -19.09 -9.82 5.90
CA LYS A 27 -19.24 -10.33 4.53
C LYS A 27 -19.74 -11.77 4.51
N GLU A 28 -19.27 -12.62 5.42
CA GLU A 28 -19.71 -14.01 5.53
C GLU A 28 -21.16 -14.13 6.00
N ALA A 29 -21.59 -13.26 6.92
CA ALA A 29 -22.94 -13.29 7.48
C ALA A 29 -24.00 -12.66 6.54
N TYR A 30 -23.66 -11.58 5.84
CA TYR A 30 -24.63 -10.76 5.10
C TYR A 30 -24.44 -10.78 3.58
N GLY A 31 -23.35 -11.35 3.07
CA GLY A 31 -23.06 -11.44 1.64
C GLY A 31 -22.41 -10.18 1.06
N ASP A 32 -22.52 -10.03 -0.26
CA ASP A 32 -21.87 -8.96 -1.02
C ASP A 32 -22.93 -7.96 -1.51
N ASP A 33 -22.97 -6.78 -0.88
CA ASP A 33 -23.88 -5.68 -1.24
C ASP A 33 -23.08 -4.46 -1.75
N PRO A 34 -23.30 -3.99 -2.99
CA PRO A 34 -22.53 -2.89 -3.56
C PRO A 34 -22.56 -1.59 -2.74
N VAL A 35 -23.71 -1.24 -2.16
CA VAL A 35 -23.86 -0.01 -1.37
C VAL A 35 -23.07 -0.11 -0.06
N SER A 36 -23.22 -1.23 0.65
CA SER A 36 -22.48 -1.51 1.87
C SER A 36 -20.97 -1.57 1.61
N ASN A 37 -20.54 -2.18 0.50
CA ASN A 37 -19.13 -2.26 0.12
C ASN A 37 -18.52 -0.87 -0.12
N GLN A 38 -19.24 0.03 -0.80
CA GLN A 38 -18.79 1.41 -1.01
C GLN A 38 -18.66 2.16 0.32
N ASN A 39 -19.63 1.99 1.23
CA ASN A 39 -19.61 2.61 2.55
C ASN A 39 -18.48 2.08 3.43
N ILE A 40 -18.25 0.76 3.42
CA ILE A 40 -17.15 0.10 4.14
C ILE A 40 -15.81 0.58 3.58
N GLN A 41 -15.65 0.66 2.27
CA GLN A 41 -14.42 1.17 1.64
C GLN A 41 -14.13 2.61 2.09
N TYR A 42 -15.12 3.49 1.98
CA TYR A 42 -15.00 4.90 2.39
C TYR A 42 -14.67 5.03 3.89
N PHE A 43 -15.31 4.21 4.73
CA PHE A 43 -15.05 4.16 6.17
C PHE A 43 -13.62 3.72 6.47
N LEU A 44 -13.18 2.59 5.90
CA LEU A 44 -11.88 1.98 6.20
C LEU A 44 -10.73 2.87 5.75
N ASP A 45 -10.82 3.49 4.58
CA ASP A 45 -9.82 4.46 4.11
C ASP A 45 -9.61 5.58 5.15
N ARG A 46 -10.71 6.15 5.65
CA ARG A 46 -10.67 7.23 6.65
C ARG A 46 -10.21 6.74 8.01
N PHE A 47 -10.72 5.59 8.45
CA PHE A 47 -10.38 4.99 9.73
C PHE A 47 -8.88 4.70 9.83
N TYR A 48 -8.31 4.05 8.81
CA TYR A 48 -6.89 3.74 8.80
C TYR A 48 -6.00 4.97 8.60
N LEU A 49 -6.43 5.96 7.80
CA LEU A 49 -5.69 7.22 7.67
C LEU A 49 -5.64 7.99 9.01
N SER A 50 -6.75 8.03 9.74
CA SER A 50 -6.80 8.58 11.11
C SER A 50 -5.85 7.82 12.04
N ARG A 51 -5.84 6.48 11.98
CA ARG A 51 -4.93 5.66 12.78
C ARG A 51 -3.45 5.92 12.46
N ILE A 52 -3.10 6.11 11.19
CA ILE A 52 -1.73 6.46 10.78
C ILE A 52 -1.32 7.79 11.43
N SER A 53 -2.19 8.81 11.37
CA SER A 53 -1.93 10.11 12.00
C SER A 53 -1.80 10.02 13.52
N ILE A 54 -2.70 9.33 14.21
CA ILE A 54 -2.63 9.13 15.67
C ILE A 54 -1.30 8.45 16.05
N ARG A 55 -0.89 7.42 15.30
CA ARG A 55 0.39 6.74 15.53
C ARG A 55 1.58 7.65 15.24
N MET A 56 1.51 8.51 14.22
CA MET A 56 2.53 9.50 13.92
C MET A 56 2.73 10.46 15.10
N LEU A 57 1.66 11.07 15.59
CA LEU A 57 1.72 12.02 16.72
C LEU A 57 2.23 11.37 18.01
N ILE A 58 1.74 10.16 18.34
CA ILE A 58 2.20 9.42 19.51
C ILE A 58 3.69 9.10 19.39
N ASN A 59 4.12 8.55 18.24
CA ASN A 59 5.51 8.19 18.04
C ASN A 59 6.43 9.39 18.14
N GLN A 60 6.06 10.54 17.55
CA GLN A 60 6.84 11.78 17.67
C GLN A 60 7.01 12.20 19.13
N HIS A 61 5.92 12.24 19.91
CA HIS A 61 6.00 12.61 21.31
C HIS A 61 6.85 11.62 22.11
N THR A 62 6.62 10.31 21.94
CA THR A 62 7.38 9.31 22.70
C THR A 62 8.86 9.34 22.35
N LEU A 63 9.24 9.39 21.06
CA LEU A 63 10.66 9.34 20.65
C LEU A 63 11.45 10.60 21.04
N LEU A 64 10.79 11.74 21.24
CA LEU A 64 11.45 12.98 21.64
C LEU A 64 11.52 13.17 23.17
N PHE A 65 10.54 12.63 23.93
CA PHE A 65 10.37 12.95 25.34
C PHE A 65 10.43 11.74 26.30
N ASP A 66 10.65 10.52 25.79
CA ASP A 66 10.87 9.30 26.58
C ASP A 66 12.16 9.36 27.43
N GLY A 67 13.13 10.19 27.03
CA GLY A 67 14.43 10.30 27.72
C GLY A 67 15.46 9.30 27.19
N SER A 68 15.06 8.30 26.40
CA SER A 68 15.98 7.51 25.59
C SER A 68 16.26 8.18 24.24
N THR A 69 17.51 8.55 24.00
CA THR A 69 17.96 8.82 22.62
C THR A 69 17.86 7.50 21.87
N ASN A 70 17.09 7.43 20.78
CA ASN A 70 17.00 6.22 19.96
C ASN A 70 18.40 5.82 19.47
N PRO A 71 19.04 4.77 20.04
CA PRO A 71 20.44 4.46 19.75
C PRO A 71 20.63 4.02 18.31
N ALA A 72 19.58 3.44 17.71
CA ALA A 72 19.62 2.95 16.34
C ALA A 72 19.65 4.10 15.30
N HIS A 73 19.03 5.24 15.61
CA HIS A 73 18.90 6.35 14.67
C HIS A 73 19.08 7.72 15.37
N PRO A 74 20.30 8.04 15.83
CA PRO A 74 20.57 9.26 16.61
C PRO A 74 20.40 10.55 15.80
N LYS A 75 20.35 10.47 14.47
CA LYS A 75 20.17 11.63 13.57
C LYS A 75 18.71 11.93 13.22
N HIS A 76 17.76 11.09 13.65
CA HIS A 76 16.35 11.29 13.36
C HIS A 76 15.73 12.31 14.33
N ILE A 77 14.74 13.04 13.84
CA ILE A 77 13.88 13.92 14.65
C ILE A 77 12.60 13.14 14.96
N GLY A 78 12.65 12.41 16.08
CA GLY A 78 11.65 11.40 16.41
C GLY A 78 11.69 10.27 15.38
N SER A 79 10.63 10.15 14.58
CA SER A 79 10.49 9.16 13.49
C SER A 79 10.81 9.71 12.10
N ILE A 80 11.11 11.01 11.98
CA ILE A 80 11.44 11.67 10.72
C ILE A 80 12.96 11.64 10.52
N ASP A 81 13.38 11.17 9.35
CA ASP A 81 14.76 11.28 8.89
C ASP A 81 14.89 12.50 7.96
N PRO A 82 15.66 13.53 8.34
CA PRO A 82 15.87 14.71 7.49
C PRO A 82 16.71 14.40 6.23
N HIS A 83 17.39 13.25 6.17
CA HIS A 83 18.23 12.83 5.06
C HIS A 83 17.94 11.37 4.66
N CYS A 84 16.65 11.03 4.55
CA CYS A 84 16.19 9.69 4.19
C CYS A 84 16.70 9.31 2.79
N THR A 85 17.69 8.41 2.74
CA THR A 85 18.25 7.92 1.47
C THR A 85 17.31 6.85 0.89
N VAL A 86 16.60 7.21 -0.18
CA VAL A 86 15.49 6.40 -0.71
C VAL A 86 15.96 5.01 -1.15
N ALA A 87 17.10 4.94 -1.85
CA ALA A 87 17.66 3.68 -2.32
C ALA A 87 17.99 2.69 -1.18
N ASN A 88 18.34 3.18 0.02
CA ASN A 88 18.59 2.30 1.17
C ASN A 88 17.28 1.68 1.68
N VAL A 89 16.21 2.48 1.79
CA VAL A 89 14.89 1.97 2.21
C VAL A 89 14.33 0.96 1.18
N VAL A 90 14.57 1.19 -0.11
CA VAL A 90 14.26 0.21 -1.18
C VAL A 90 14.99 -1.11 -0.96
N ARG A 91 16.31 -1.08 -0.71
CA ARG A 91 17.09 -2.29 -0.45
C ARG A 91 16.63 -3.01 0.81
N ASP A 92 16.37 -2.30 1.90
CA ASP A 92 15.93 -2.88 3.16
C ASP A 92 14.56 -3.58 3.01
N ALA A 93 13.60 -2.91 2.36
CA ALA A 93 12.29 -3.50 2.08
C ALA A 93 12.37 -4.71 1.17
N TYR A 94 13.20 -4.65 0.12
CA TYR A 94 13.46 -5.77 -0.77
C TYR A 94 14.08 -6.95 -0.03
N ASN A 95 15.12 -6.74 0.78
CA ASN A 95 15.82 -7.83 1.48
C ASN A 95 14.88 -8.60 2.41
N MET A 96 13.99 -7.90 3.12
CA MET A 96 12.99 -8.56 3.97
C MET A 96 11.90 -9.26 3.18
N ALA A 97 11.43 -8.68 2.07
CA ALA A 97 10.48 -9.36 1.18
C ALA A 97 11.11 -10.60 0.53
N LYS A 98 12.37 -10.51 0.11
CA LYS A 98 13.18 -11.60 -0.46
C LYS A 98 13.31 -12.74 0.53
N LEU A 99 13.65 -12.45 1.79
CA LEU A 99 13.74 -13.45 2.86
C LEU A 99 12.43 -14.24 3.03
N LEU A 100 11.29 -13.55 3.00
CA LEU A 100 9.97 -14.20 3.09
C LEU A 100 9.63 -15.00 1.83
N CYS A 101 9.96 -14.46 0.66
CA CYS A 101 9.77 -15.13 -0.63
C CYS A 101 10.61 -16.41 -0.71
N ASP A 102 11.89 -16.36 -0.37
CA ASP A 102 12.79 -17.51 -0.33
C ASP A 102 12.30 -18.57 0.68
N LYS A 103 11.81 -18.14 1.85
CA LYS A 103 11.26 -19.07 2.84
C LYS A 103 10.01 -19.82 2.32
N TYR A 104 9.21 -19.19 1.47
CA TYR A 104 7.94 -19.75 1.00
C TYR A 104 8.07 -20.50 -0.33
N TYR A 105 8.77 -19.92 -1.30
CA TYR A 105 8.92 -20.44 -2.66
C TYR A 105 10.28 -21.07 -2.95
N MET A 106 11.24 -21.02 -2.02
CA MET A 106 12.63 -21.48 -2.22
C MET A 106 13.38 -20.77 -3.35
N SER A 107 12.84 -19.64 -3.83
CA SER A 107 13.40 -18.82 -4.90
C SER A 107 12.82 -17.41 -4.83
N SER A 108 13.54 -16.43 -5.37
CA SER A 108 13.10 -15.03 -5.44
C SER A 108 13.80 -14.28 -6.57
N PRO A 109 13.13 -13.29 -7.19
CA PRO A 109 13.73 -12.47 -8.25
C PRO A 109 14.80 -11.51 -7.68
N ASP A 110 15.80 -11.18 -8.50
CA ASP A 110 16.81 -10.17 -8.17
C ASP A 110 16.25 -8.73 -8.21
N LEU A 111 17.00 -7.77 -7.67
CA LEU A 111 16.67 -6.35 -7.66
C LEU A 111 17.60 -5.54 -8.55
N GLU A 112 17.04 -4.73 -9.44
CA GLU A 112 17.75 -3.71 -10.21
C GLU A 112 17.26 -2.33 -9.75
N ILE A 113 18.15 -1.43 -9.30
CA ILE A 113 17.81 -0.06 -8.89
C ILE A 113 18.46 0.94 -9.83
N GLU A 114 17.66 1.88 -10.33
CA GLU A 114 18.11 3.03 -11.12
C GLU A 114 17.68 4.32 -10.42
N GLU A 115 18.61 5.28 -10.25
CA GLU A 115 18.34 6.59 -9.67
C GLU A 115 18.49 7.69 -10.73
N VAL A 116 17.46 8.52 -10.90
CA VAL A 116 17.45 9.67 -11.81
C VAL A 116 17.18 10.93 -10.99
N ASN A 117 18.26 11.65 -10.66
CA ASN A 117 18.16 12.90 -9.90
C ASN A 117 18.19 14.09 -10.86
N GLY A 118 17.01 14.64 -11.17
CA GLY A 118 16.84 15.73 -12.14
C GLY A 118 17.52 17.04 -11.73
N SER A 119 17.76 17.23 -10.42
CA SER A 119 18.43 18.41 -9.88
C SER A 119 19.95 18.23 -9.76
N LYS A 120 20.43 17.00 -9.55
CA LYS A 120 21.86 16.69 -9.32
C LYS A 120 22.22 15.27 -9.79
N SER A 121 22.65 15.15 -11.05
CA SER A 121 22.89 13.88 -11.77
C SER A 121 23.86 12.86 -11.14
N GLN A 122 24.50 13.13 -10.00
CA GLN A 122 25.47 12.23 -9.35
C GLN A 122 25.29 12.10 -7.82
N GLN A 123 24.27 12.72 -7.23
CA GLN A 123 24.01 12.58 -5.79
C GLN A 123 22.91 11.56 -5.52
N PRO A 124 23.07 10.69 -4.50
CA PRO A 124 22.00 9.81 -4.04
C PRO A 124 20.73 10.60 -3.75
N ILE A 125 19.58 10.03 -4.07
CA ILE A 125 18.31 10.68 -3.83
C ILE A 125 17.98 10.60 -2.34
N SER A 126 17.88 11.77 -1.70
CA SER A 126 17.47 11.90 -0.31
C SER A 126 16.35 12.93 -0.15
N ILE A 127 15.40 12.63 0.74
CA ILE A 127 14.27 13.51 1.08
C ILE A 127 14.06 13.55 2.60
N VAL A 128 13.30 14.52 3.08
CA VAL A 128 12.80 14.53 4.46
C VAL A 128 11.55 13.65 4.51
N TYR A 129 11.61 12.51 5.20
CA TYR A 129 10.46 11.59 5.26
C TYR A 129 10.46 10.72 6.51
N VAL A 130 9.40 9.95 6.70
CA VAL A 130 9.33 8.91 7.74
C VAL A 130 9.75 7.56 7.11
N PRO A 131 10.97 7.04 7.38
CA PRO A 131 11.49 5.87 6.68
C PRO A 131 10.61 4.62 6.83
N SER A 132 9.97 4.45 7.99
CA SER A 132 9.07 3.32 8.25
C SER A 132 7.80 3.33 7.39
N HIS A 133 7.29 4.51 7.02
CA HIS A 133 6.14 4.63 6.10
C HIS A 133 6.55 4.21 4.69
N LEU A 134 7.70 4.71 4.22
CA LEU A 134 8.25 4.34 2.91
C LEU A 134 8.58 2.84 2.83
N TYR A 135 9.24 2.31 3.87
CA TYR A 135 9.53 0.89 4.00
C TYR A 135 8.26 0.04 3.90
N HIS A 136 7.18 0.40 4.62
CA HIS A 136 5.94 -0.36 4.59
C HIS A 136 5.34 -0.44 3.17
N MET A 137 5.27 0.68 2.47
CA MET A 137 4.76 0.71 1.09
C MET A 137 5.60 -0.16 0.15
N LEU A 138 6.93 0.00 0.20
CA LEU A 138 7.84 -0.76 -0.66
C LEU A 138 7.81 -2.25 -0.32
N PHE A 139 7.76 -2.61 0.95
CA PHE A 139 7.72 -4.00 1.41
C PHE A 139 6.45 -4.71 0.92
N GLU A 140 5.27 -4.08 1.04
CA GLU A 140 4.03 -4.65 0.51
C GLU A 140 4.05 -4.78 -1.02
N LEU A 141 4.57 -3.79 -1.74
CA LEU A 141 4.73 -3.87 -3.20
C LEU A 141 5.71 -4.98 -3.62
N PHE A 142 6.85 -5.12 -2.95
CA PHE A 142 7.83 -6.17 -3.24
C PHE A 142 7.25 -7.56 -3.01
N LYS A 143 6.51 -7.80 -1.92
CA LYS A 143 5.84 -9.09 -1.70
C LYS A 143 4.89 -9.43 -2.85
N ASN A 144 4.10 -8.47 -3.32
CA ASN A 144 3.16 -8.65 -4.43
C ASN A 144 3.90 -8.94 -5.74
N ALA A 145 4.93 -8.15 -6.07
CA ALA A 145 5.74 -8.31 -7.27
C ALA A 145 6.51 -9.65 -7.28
N MET A 146 7.09 -10.04 -6.16
CA MET A 146 7.79 -11.31 -5.99
C MET A 146 6.84 -12.48 -6.16
N ARG A 147 5.69 -12.47 -5.48
CA ARG A 147 4.65 -13.49 -5.62
C ARG A 147 4.22 -13.65 -7.07
N ALA A 148 3.84 -12.55 -7.73
CA ALA A 148 3.38 -12.58 -9.11
C ALA A 148 4.47 -13.09 -10.07
N THR A 149 5.72 -12.69 -9.87
CA THR A 149 6.86 -13.12 -10.69
C THR A 149 7.14 -14.62 -10.52
N VAL A 150 7.17 -15.11 -9.28
CA VAL A 150 7.45 -16.53 -9.00
C VAL A 150 6.32 -17.43 -9.51
N GLU A 151 5.06 -17.12 -9.16
CA GLU A 151 3.90 -17.94 -9.56
C GLU A 151 3.69 -17.97 -11.08
N SER A 152 4.08 -16.91 -11.80
CA SER A 152 4.00 -16.89 -13.28
C SER A 152 5.16 -17.60 -13.98
N HIS A 153 6.24 -17.91 -13.28
CA HIS A 153 7.48 -18.45 -13.83
C HIS A 153 7.89 -19.79 -13.20
N GLU A 154 6.95 -20.55 -12.63
CA GLU A 154 7.22 -21.83 -11.94
C GLU A 154 8.04 -22.82 -12.78
N ASN A 155 7.87 -22.82 -14.11
CA ASN A 155 8.58 -23.70 -15.04
C ASN A 155 9.86 -23.07 -15.65
N SER A 156 10.19 -21.83 -15.28
CA SER A 156 11.37 -21.14 -15.79
C SER A 156 12.56 -21.32 -14.82
N PRO A 157 13.76 -21.68 -15.30
CA PRO A 157 14.94 -21.77 -14.46
C PRO A 157 15.48 -20.40 -14.01
N ARG A 158 14.95 -19.30 -14.56
CA ARG A 158 15.37 -17.93 -14.23
C ARG A 158 14.16 -17.03 -14.04
N LEU A 159 14.17 -16.30 -12.93
CA LEU A 159 13.17 -15.29 -12.63
C LEU A 159 13.65 -13.93 -13.17
N PRO A 160 12.78 -13.15 -13.84
CA PRO A 160 13.11 -11.79 -14.21
C PRO A 160 13.28 -10.90 -12.97
N ALA A 161 14.30 -10.03 -12.98
CA ALA A 161 14.53 -9.09 -11.89
C ALA A 161 13.38 -8.08 -11.75
N ILE A 162 13.09 -7.69 -10.51
CA ILE A 162 12.22 -6.56 -10.20
C ILE A 162 13.04 -5.27 -10.38
N ARG A 163 12.54 -4.36 -11.20
CA ARG A 163 13.21 -3.09 -11.50
C ARG A 163 12.60 -1.97 -10.68
N VAL A 164 13.43 -1.18 -10.00
CA VAL A 164 13.00 0.00 -9.27
C VAL A 164 13.69 1.23 -9.82
N MET A 165 12.91 2.17 -10.34
CA MET A 165 13.37 3.48 -10.76
C MET A 165 12.96 4.51 -9.71
N VAL A 166 13.95 5.22 -9.16
CA VAL A 166 13.75 6.34 -8.24
C VAL A 166 14.07 7.62 -8.98
N ALA A 167 13.09 8.49 -9.16
CA ALA A 167 13.26 9.76 -9.85
C ALA A 167 12.93 10.93 -8.91
N LEU A 168 13.84 11.90 -8.82
CA LEU A 168 13.61 13.14 -8.07
C LEU A 168 13.50 14.32 -9.04
N GLY A 169 12.31 14.91 -9.10
CA GLY A 169 12.03 16.16 -9.79
C GLY A 169 12.10 17.37 -8.87
N GLN A 170 11.51 18.50 -9.31
CA GLN A 170 11.40 19.71 -8.48
C GLN A 170 10.31 19.59 -7.42
N GLU A 171 9.16 19.00 -7.77
CA GLU A 171 7.99 18.89 -6.88
C GLU A 171 7.79 17.48 -6.33
N ASP A 172 8.15 16.46 -7.13
CA ASP A 172 7.82 15.08 -6.83
C ASP A 172 9.08 14.20 -6.71
N LEU A 173 9.05 13.31 -5.73
CA LEU A 173 9.82 12.08 -5.70
C LEU A 173 8.92 10.95 -6.20
N SER A 174 9.33 10.28 -7.28
CA SER A 174 8.61 9.13 -7.85
C SER A 174 9.43 7.86 -7.67
N ILE A 175 8.79 6.79 -7.21
CA ILE A 175 9.39 5.46 -7.12
C ILE A 175 8.54 4.50 -7.92
N LYS A 176 9.05 4.02 -9.05
CA LYS A 176 8.39 3.06 -9.90
C LYS A 176 8.99 1.68 -9.72
N MET A 177 8.19 0.71 -9.30
CA MET A 177 8.53 -0.70 -9.20
C MET A 177 7.87 -1.45 -10.36
N SER A 178 8.66 -2.13 -11.18
CA SER A 178 8.22 -2.89 -12.34
C SER A 178 8.54 -4.36 -12.18
N ASP A 179 7.52 -5.21 -12.30
CA ASP A 179 7.64 -6.67 -12.33
C ASP A 179 7.30 -7.24 -13.72
N ARG A 180 7.60 -8.53 -13.90
CA ARG A 180 7.17 -9.31 -15.08
C ARG A 180 6.29 -10.49 -14.64
N GLY A 181 5.37 -10.24 -13.72
CA GLY A 181 4.48 -11.24 -13.12
C GLY A 181 3.17 -11.45 -13.89
N MET A 182 3.18 -11.41 -15.23
CA MET A 182 2.01 -11.56 -16.13
C MET A 182 0.93 -10.48 -16.05
N GLY A 183 0.99 -9.57 -15.08
CA GLY A 183 0.07 -8.45 -14.97
C GLY A 183 -1.36 -8.83 -14.60
N VAL A 184 -2.25 -7.84 -14.66
CA VAL A 184 -3.63 -7.90 -14.19
C VAL A 184 -4.55 -7.24 -15.23
N PRO A 185 -5.68 -7.87 -15.59
CA PRO A 185 -6.67 -7.25 -16.48
C PRO A 185 -7.16 -5.90 -15.94
N LEU A 186 -7.29 -4.90 -16.82
CA LEU A 186 -7.67 -3.53 -16.45
C LEU A 186 -8.91 -3.47 -15.54
N ARG A 187 -9.95 -4.26 -15.84
CA ARG A 187 -11.21 -4.34 -15.07
C ARG A 187 -11.03 -4.75 -13.59
N LYS A 188 -9.87 -5.30 -13.22
CA LYS A 188 -9.56 -5.75 -11.85
C LYS A 188 -8.68 -4.76 -11.10
N ILE A 189 -8.05 -3.79 -11.75
CA ILE A 189 -7.06 -2.90 -11.13
C ILE A 189 -7.67 -2.11 -9.97
N GLU A 190 -8.85 -1.51 -10.16
CA GLU A 190 -9.51 -0.77 -9.08
C GLU A 190 -9.87 -1.67 -7.89
N ARG A 191 -10.25 -2.92 -8.17
CA ARG A 191 -10.60 -3.90 -7.14
C ARG A 191 -9.40 -4.31 -6.29
N LEU A 192 -8.17 -4.18 -6.77
CA LEU A 192 -6.97 -4.46 -5.97
C LEU A 192 -6.82 -3.53 -4.76
N PHE A 193 -7.47 -2.36 -4.78
CA PHE A 193 -7.52 -1.43 -3.65
C PHE A 193 -8.75 -1.64 -2.76
N SER A 194 -9.62 -2.62 -3.06
CA SER A 194 -10.78 -2.90 -2.22
C SER A 194 -10.39 -3.77 -1.03
N TYR A 195 -10.76 -3.34 0.18
CA TYR A 195 -10.53 -4.12 1.40
C TYR A 195 -11.28 -5.47 1.42
N MET A 196 -12.35 -5.59 0.63
CA MET A 196 -13.18 -6.79 0.55
C MET A 196 -12.78 -7.71 -0.61
N TYR A 197 -11.69 -7.38 -1.32
CA TYR A 197 -11.15 -8.16 -2.45
C TYR A 197 -9.74 -8.67 -2.12
N SER A 198 -9.55 -9.98 -2.16
CA SER A 198 -8.23 -10.62 -2.08
C SER A 198 -8.17 -11.82 -3.02
N THR A 199 -7.00 -12.06 -3.59
CA THR A 199 -6.69 -13.26 -4.41
C THR A 199 -5.95 -14.33 -3.60
N ALA A 200 -5.60 -14.05 -2.35
CA ALA A 200 -4.98 -15.01 -1.45
C ALA A 200 -6.04 -15.71 -0.60
N PRO A 201 -5.85 -16.99 -0.24
CA PRO A 201 -6.69 -17.64 0.77
C PRO A 201 -6.62 -16.88 2.10
N THR A 202 -7.75 -16.78 2.80
CA THR A 202 -7.85 -16.07 4.08
C THR A 202 -6.93 -16.76 5.11
N PRO A 203 -5.91 -16.06 5.66
CA PRO A 203 -5.03 -16.66 6.65
C PRO A 203 -5.79 -16.92 7.96
N GLN A 204 -5.61 -18.10 8.54
CA GLN A 204 -6.17 -18.42 9.86
C GLN A 204 -5.34 -17.72 10.95
N LEU A 205 -5.99 -16.97 11.84
CA LEU A 205 -5.33 -16.37 13.01
C LEU A 205 -4.74 -17.49 13.90
N GLY A 206 -3.43 -17.44 14.18
CA GLY A 206 -2.78 -18.31 15.17
C GLY A 206 -1.61 -19.17 14.66
N THR A 207 -1.38 -19.24 13.34
CA THR A 207 -0.16 -19.88 12.81
C THR A 207 0.96 -18.84 12.77
N GLY A 208 1.96 -18.99 13.63
CA GLY A 208 3.01 -18.00 13.91
C GLY A 208 3.99 -17.71 12.76
N GLY A 209 3.50 -17.09 11.68
CA GLY A 209 4.31 -16.53 10.61
C GLY A 209 3.46 -15.60 9.75
N ALA A 210 3.91 -14.37 9.53
CA ALA A 210 3.26 -13.46 8.59
C ALA A 210 3.36 -14.07 7.17
N PRO A 211 2.24 -14.48 6.53
CA PRO A 211 2.30 -15.03 5.19
C PRO A 211 2.69 -13.94 4.18
N LEU A 212 3.30 -14.34 3.06
CA LEU A 212 3.73 -13.40 2.01
C LEU A 212 2.54 -12.61 1.44
N ALA A 213 1.37 -13.24 1.36
CA ALA A 213 0.08 -12.63 1.04
C ALA A 213 -0.97 -13.01 2.08
N GLY A 214 -1.95 -12.14 2.32
CA GLY A 214 -2.95 -12.35 3.37
C GLY A 214 -4.23 -11.55 3.15
N PHE A 215 -4.75 -10.91 4.20
CA PHE A 215 -6.06 -10.25 4.30
C PHE A 215 -6.50 -9.32 3.15
N GLY A 216 -5.64 -8.96 2.19
CA GLY A 216 -5.95 -8.05 1.09
C GLY A 216 -5.73 -6.58 1.43
N TYR A 217 -5.20 -6.28 2.61
CA TYR A 217 -5.10 -4.91 3.13
C TYR A 217 -3.79 -4.20 2.75
N GLY A 218 -2.79 -4.91 2.22
CA GLY A 218 -1.45 -4.37 1.94
C GLY A 218 -1.47 -3.21 0.94
N LEU A 219 -2.10 -3.39 -0.22
CA LEU A 219 -2.20 -2.35 -1.26
C LEU A 219 -3.01 -1.12 -0.81
N PRO A 220 -4.25 -1.24 -0.30
CA PRO A 220 -5.00 -0.07 0.13
C PRO A 220 -4.32 0.68 1.28
N ILE A 221 -3.76 -0.02 2.28
CA ILE A 221 -3.01 0.64 3.37
C ILE A 221 -1.75 1.33 2.83
N SER A 222 -1.00 0.71 1.92
CA SER A 222 0.17 1.35 1.29
C SER A 222 -0.22 2.63 0.57
N ARG A 223 -1.37 2.64 -0.13
CA ARG A 223 -1.89 3.86 -0.75
C ARG A 223 -2.26 4.94 0.27
N LEU A 224 -2.80 4.57 1.44
CA LEU A 224 -3.05 5.52 2.52
C LEU A 224 -1.75 6.12 3.07
N TYR A 225 -0.69 5.33 3.23
CA TYR A 225 0.62 5.84 3.64
C TYR A 225 1.18 6.86 2.64
N ALA A 226 1.02 6.63 1.34
CA ALA A 226 1.41 7.61 0.31
C ALA A 226 0.56 8.88 0.39
N LYS A 227 -0.78 8.73 0.46
CA LYS A 227 -1.73 9.86 0.51
C LYS A 227 -1.64 10.70 1.79
N TYR A 228 -1.14 10.12 2.87
CA TYR A 228 -1.06 10.79 4.18
C TYR A 228 -0.23 12.07 4.13
N PHE A 229 0.86 12.11 3.36
CA PHE A 229 1.66 13.32 3.10
C PHE A 229 1.53 13.82 1.65
N GLN A 230 0.29 13.91 1.16
CA GLN A 230 -0.07 14.45 -0.17
C GLN A 230 0.53 13.70 -1.39
N GLY A 231 1.02 12.48 -1.19
CA GLY A 231 1.42 11.58 -2.26
C GLY A 231 0.26 10.77 -2.84
N ASP A 232 0.59 9.75 -3.64
CA ASP A 232 -0.35 8.71 -4.07
C ASP A 232 0.40 7.41 -4.41
N LEU A 233 -0.34 6.31 -4.51
CA LEU A 233 0.14 5.04 -5.04
C LEU A 233 -0.79 4.61 -6.18
N GLN A 234 -0.20 4.35 -7.35
CA GLN A 234 -0.92 3.96 -8.56
C GLN A 234 -0.37 2.66 -9.13
N LEU A 235 -1.22 1.89 -9.80
CA LEU A 235 -0.87 0.63 -10.46
C LEU A 235 -1.25 0.72 -11.94
N PHE A 236 -0.31 0.33 -12.80
CA PHE A 236 -0.48 0.24 -14.24
C PHE A 236 -0.03 -1.14 -14.67
N SER A 237 -0.93 -1.93 -15.24
CA SER A 237 -0.63 -3.32 -15.58
C SER A 237 -0.89 -3.61 -17.05
N MET A 238 -0.03 -4.44 -17.62
CA MET A 238 -0.16 -4.98 -18.96
C MET A 238 -0.42 -6.48 -18.83
N GLU A 239 -1.67 -6.89 -19.03
CA GLU A 239 -2.08 -8.28 -18.97
C GLU A 239 -1.29 -9.12 -19.98
N GLY A 240 -0.72 -10.23 -19.50
CA GLY A 240 0.21 -11.09 -20.24
C GLY A 240 1.68 -10.68 -20.13
N PHE A 241 2.02 -9.60 -19.42
CA PHE A 241 3.40 -9.11 -19.31
C PHE A 241 3.83 -8.82 -17.87
N GLY A 242 3.23 -7.85 -17.19
CA GLY A 242 3.70 -7.40 -15.88
C GLY A 242 2.98 -6.17 -15.35
N THR A 243 3.41 -5.69 -14.18
CA THR A 243 2.82 -4.53 -13.51
C THR A 243 3.86 -3.49 -13.11
N ASP A 244 3.53 -2.21 -13.31
CA ASP A 244 4.22 -1.05 -12.79
C ASP A 244 3.43 -0.48 -11.61
N ALA A 245 4.04 -0.41 -10.43
CA ALA A 245 3.53 0.28 -9.26
C ALA A 245 4.31 1.56 -9.02
N VAL A 246 3.63 2.70 -8.92
CA VAL A 246 4.28 4.01 -8.75
C VAL A 246 3.84 4.64 -7.43
N ILE A 247 4.82 4.93 -6.56
CA ILE A 247 4.65 5.76 -5.37
C ILE A 247 5.08 7.18 -5.73
N TYR A 248 4.20 8.15 -5.49
CA TYR A 248 4.48 9.58 -5.56
C TYR A 248 4.58 10.14 -4.16
N LEU A 249 5.64 10.89 -3.86
CA LEU A 249 5.85 11.64 -2.63
C LEU A 249 6.24 13.08 -2.97
N LYS A 250 5.96 14.01 -2.05
CA LYS A 250 6.43 15.40 -2.20
C LYS A 250 7.94 15.47 -2.00
N ALA A 251 8.64 16.11 -2.92
CA ALA A 251 10.08 16.36 -2.83
C ALA A 251 10.41 17.36 -1.70
N LEU A 252 9.54 18.34 -1.50
CA LEU A 252 9.68 19.37 -0.48
C LEU A 252 8.87 19.03 0.78
N SER A 253 9.49 19.20 1.95
CA SER A 253 8.82 18.96 3.24
C SER A 253 7.71 19.97 3.53
N THR A 254 7.77 21.17 2.96
CA THR A 254 6.72 22.20 3.09
C THR A 254 5.39 21.76 2.49
N ASP A 255 5.44 20.88 1.48
CA ASP A 255 4.26 20.39 0.77
C ASP A 255 3.76 19.06 1.34
N SER A 256 4.57 18.42 2.19
CA SER A 256 4.27 17.18 2.93
C SER A 256 3.33 17.44 4.11
N VAL A 257 2.12 17.94 3.85
CA VAL A 257 1.10 18.24 4.87
C VAL A 257 0.24 17.00 5.14
N GLU A 258 -0.19 16.79 6.39
CA GLU A 258 -1.10 15.70 6.74
C GLU A 258 -2.44 15.80 5.99
N ARG A 259 -2.85 14.71 5.35
CA ARG A 259 -4.21 14.51 4.84
C ARG A 259 -5.05 13.80 5.88
N LEU A 260 -6.01 14.50 6.49
CA LEU A 260 -6.82 13.96 7.58
C LEU A 260 -8.31 13.84 7.23
N PRO A 261 -8.99 12.78 7.70
CA PRO A 261 -10.43 12.66 7.56
C PRO A 261 -11.16 13.62 8.52
N VAL A 262 -11.99 14.51 7.99
CA VAL A 262 -12.82 15.43 8.78
C VAL A 262 -14.27 14.95 8.79
N TYR A 263 -14.89 14.85 9.97
CA TYR A 263 -16.33 14.58 10.08
C TYR A 263 -17.11 15.88 9.93
N ASN A 264 -18.01 15.91 8.95
CA ASN A 264 -18.88 17.04 8.63
C ASN A 264 -20.11 16.54 7.85
N LYS A 265 -21.01 17.44 7.44
CA LYS A 265 -22.20 17.08 6.65
C LYS A 265 -21.86 16.33 5.36
N SER A 266 -20.77 16.66 4.69
CA SER A 266 -20.34 15.95 3.47
C SER A 266 -19.93 14.51 3.78
N ALA A 267 -19.15 14.29 4.84
CA ALA A 267 -18.77 12.95 5.27
C ALA A 267 -19.97 12.11 5.72
N TRP A 268 -20.95 12.73 6.37
CA TRP A 268 -22.20 12.07 6.78
C TRP A 268 -23.05 11.64 5.57
N ARG A 269 -23.17 12.49 4.54
CA ARG A 269 -23.91 12.17 3.31
C ARG A 269 -23.39 10.92 2.59
N HIS A 270 -22.08 10.67 2.62
CA HIS A 270 -21.51 9.45 2.04
C HIS A 270 -22.15 8.18 2.61
N TYR A 271 -22.43 8.14 3.92
CA TYR A 271 -23.03 6.98 4.58
C TYR A 271 -24.54 6.84 4.36
N GLN A 272 -25.18 7.86 3.79
CA GLN A 272 -26.61 7.86 3.50
C GLN A 272 -26.94 7.63 2.03
N ALA A 273 -25.92 7.53 1.17
CA ALA A 273 -26.12 7.33 -0.25
C ALA A 273 -26.90 6.04 -0.49
N SER A 274 -28.03 6.15 -1.20
CA SER A 274 -28.82 5.02 -1.67
C SER A 274 -28.31 4.53 -3.03
N GLN A 275 -28.74 3.35 -3.46
CA GLN A 275 -28.45 2.87 -4.81
C GLN A 275 -29.06 3.83 -5.84
N GLU A 276 -28.20 4.43 -6.67
CA GLU A 276 -28.61 5.30 -7.77
C GLU A 276 -28.68 4.53 -9.08
N ALA A 277 -29.46 5.04 -10.04
CA ALA A 277 -29.46 4.50 -11.40
C ALA A 277 -28.08 4.70 -12.04
N GLY A 278 -27.67 3.80 -12.92
CA GLY A 278 -26.39 3.94 -13.62
C GLY A 278 -26.38 5.19 -14.50
N ASP A 279 -25.30 5.98 -14.39
CA ASP A 279 -25.11 7.19 -15.19
C ASP A 279 -24.96 6.91 -16.69
N TRP A 280 -24.59 5.67 -17.05
CA TRP A 280 -24.31 5.24 -18.42
C TRP A 280 -25.08 3.97 -18.78
N CYS A 281 -25.23 3.72 -20.08
CA CYS A 281 -25.93 2.55 -20.59
C CYS A 281 -25.28 1.25 -20.11
N VAL A 282 -26.09 0.39 -19.50
CA VAL A 282 -25.71 -0.98 -19.16
C VAL A 282 -26.24 -1.90 -20.28
N PRO A 283 -25.37 -2.62 -21.01
CA PRO A 283 -25.82 -3.51 -22.08
C PRO A 283 -26.61 -4.70 -21.51
N SER A 284 -27.51 -5.26 -22.33
CA SER A 284 -28.18 -6.52 -22.01
C SER A 284 -27.16 -7.65 -21.87
N THR A 285 -27.36 -8.53 -20.90
CA THR A 285 -26.60 -9.79 -20.78
C THR A 285 -26.83 -10.71 -21.98
N GLU A 286 -27.95 -10.52 -22.68
CA GLU A 286 -28.30 -11.21 -23.92
C GLU A 286 -28.48 -10.15 -25.04
N PRO A 287 -27.38 -9.73 -25.71
CA PRO A 287 -27.47 -8.80 -26.83
C PRO A 287 -28.26 -9.42 -27.97
N LYS A 288 -29.13 -8.63 -28.60
CA LYS A 288 -29.92 -9.08 -29.75
C LYS A 288 -28.99 -9.50 -30.89
N ASN A 289 -29.14 -10.74 -31.37
CA ASN A 289 -28.40 -11.20 -32.53
C ASN A 289 -28.93 -10.51 -33.81
N THR A 290 -28.04 -9.82 -34.51
CA THR A 290 -28.34 -9.07 -35.75
C THR A 290 -27.93 -9.83 -37.02
N SER A 291 -27.46 -11.08 -36.90
CA SER A 291 -27.13 -11.90 -38.07
C SER A 291 -28.39 -12.18 -38.90
N THR A 292 -28.36 -11.84 -40.19
CA THR A 292 -29.37 -12.23 -41.18
C THR A 292 -28.95 -13.53 -41.84
N TYR A 293 -29.88 -14.47 -42.02
CA TYR A 293 -29.64 -15.66 -42.83
C TYR A 293 -29.40 -15.20 -44.28
N ARG A 294 -28.18 -15.42 -44.80
CA ARG A 294 -27.85 -15.23 -46.22
C ARG A 294 -28.05 -16.54 -46.97
#